data_AF-A0A7X5DYF4-F1
#
_entry.id   AF-A0A7X5DYF4-F1
#
_cell.length_a   1.000
_cell.length_b   1.000
_cell.length_c   1.000
_cell.angle_alpha   90.00
_cell.angle_beta   90.00
_cell.angle_gamma   90.00
#
_symmetry.space_group_name_H-M   'P 1'
#
loop_
_entity.id
_entity.type
_entity.pdbx_description
1 polymer ?
#
loop_
_entity_poly.entity_id
_entity_poly.type
_entity_poly.pdbx_seq_one_letter_code
_entity_poly.pdbx_strand_id
1 'polypeptide(L)'
;MEMNELAQKTSRELVDDLVNLDRLRLQTARNIDAYKAELQARGISIMEDRNKQYIRFYGGDGGSASVTDKKSLELLNPDRLRLCVSEGVYRKNVTETTETKYKCSAQFEAMLKALFTEDYTFEMGMEEMMDQLHILPDTKQRKLLLKRLKGDYEKDRKTLNSVFSVDEDWDAELWYIHRIKNAELIRIFLPDDMIDAAMKELKKCIMVGSSIAIKLDYEEG
;
A
#
# COMPACT_ATOMS: atom_id res chain seq x y z
N MET A 1 8.85 19.92 -22.07
CA MET A 1 8.53 18.55 -22.47
C MET A 1 7.09 18.58 -22.92
N GLU A 2 6.85 18.61 -24.23
CA GLU A 2 5.48 18.59 -24.74
C GLU A 2 4.92 17.17 -24.55
N MET A 3 3.68 17.05 -24.05
CA MET A 3 3.01 15.75 -23.82
C MET A 3 2.99 14.82 -25.06
N ASN A 4 3.22 15.37 -26.25
CA ASN A 4 3.23 14.64 -27.52
C ASN A 4 4.51 13.79 -27.73
N GLU A 5 5.62 14.11 -27.05
CA GLU A 5 6.88 13.36 -27.16
C GLU A 5 6.87 12.08 -26.32
N LEU A 6 6.18 12.09 -25.16
CA LEU A 6 6.11 10.92 -24.27
C LEU A 6 5.30 9.78 -24.88
N ALA A 7 4.25 10.09 -25.64
CA ALA A 7 3.40 9.09 -26.30
C ALA A 7 4.13 8.32 -27.41
N GLN A 8 5.26 8.84 -27.91
CA GLN A 8 6.07 8.21 -28.95
C GLN A 8 7.16 7.30 -28.38
N LYS A 9 7.41 7.36 -27.06
CA LYS A 9 8.41 6.52 -26.39
C LYS A 9 7.87 5.14 -26.09
N THR A 10 8.73 4.14 -26.19
CA THR A 10 8.43 2.79 -25.72
C THR A 10 8.36 2.76 -24.19
N SER A 11 7.67 1.76 -23.63
CA SER A 11 7.61 1.57 -22.18
C SER A 11 9.01 1.41 -21.56
N ARG A 12 9.97 0.80 -22.27
CA ARG A 12 11.36 0.67 -21.81
C ARG A 12 12.02 2.05 -21.66
N GLU A 13 11.94 2.89 -22.69
CA GLU A 13 12.50 4.24 -22.65
C GLU A 13 11.87 5.10 -21.55
N LEU A 14 10.55 4.98 -21.37
CA LEU A 14 9.85 5.69 -20.29
C LEU A 14 10.32 5.24 -18.89
N VAL A 15 10.57 3.94 -18.71
CA VAL A 15 11.13 3.41 -17.45
C VAL A 15 12.54 3.93 -17.21
N ASP A 16 13.42 3.84 -18.20
CA ASP A 16 14.82 4.29 -18.08
C ASP A 16 14.92 5.78 -17.73
N ASP A 17 14.14 6.63 -18.43
CA ASP A 17 14.09 8.07 -18.15
C ASP A 17 13.56 8.37 -16.74
N LEU A 18 12.49 7.68 -16.34
CA LEU A 18 11.88 7.88 -15.03
C LEU A 18 12.81 7.44 -13.89
N VAL A 19 13.55 6.34 -14.05
CA VAL A 19 14.57 5.89 -13.09
C VAL A 19 15.69 6.93 -12.96
N ASN A 20 16.17 7.49 -14.07
CA ASN A 20 17.20 8.52 -14.05
C ASN A 20 16.73 9.80 -13.35
N LEU A 21 15.49 10.23 -13.61
CA LEU A 21 14.86 11.36 -12.93
C LEU A 21 14.70 11.09 -11.42
N ASP A 22 14.29 9.87 -11.03
CA ASP A 22 14.14 9.54 -9.61
C ASP A 22 15.48 9.49 -8.88
N ARG A 23 16.54 8.95 -9.50
CA ARG A 23 17.91 9.02 -8.97
C ARG A 23 18.38 10.45 -8.75
N LEU A 24 18.17 11.33 -9.73
CA LEU A 24 18.50 12.74 -9.61
C LEU A 24 17.68 13.41 -8.50
N ARG A 25 16.39 13.09 -8.38
CA ARG A 25 15.52 13.57 -7.29
C ARG A 25 16.05 13.14 -5.93
N LEU A 26 16.43 11.88 -5.76
CA LEU A 26 16.99 11.34 -4.51
C LEU A 26 18.32 11.99 -4.15
N GLN A 27 19.24 12.14 -5.12
CA GLN A 27 20.51 12.83 -4.91
C GLN A 27 20.30 14.30 -4.51
N THR A 28 19.40 14.99 -5.20
CA THR A 28 19.05 16.37 -4.89
C THR A 28 18.45 16.49 -3.49
N ALA A 29 17.56 15.57 -3.10
CA ALA A 29 17.00 15.52 -1.75
C ALA A 29 18.09 15.33 -0.68
N ARG A 30 19.04 14.40 -0.89
CA ARG A 30 20.19 14.19 0.01
C ARG A 30 21.02 15.48 0.16
N ASN A 31 21.30 16.16 -0.95
CA ASN A 31 22.03 17.44 -0.92
C ASN A 31 21.26 18.50 -0.14
N ILE A 32 19.96 18.68 -0.44
CA ILE A 32 19.09 19.64 0.26
C ILE A 32 19.12 19.39 1.77
N ASP A 33 19.02 18.13 2.20
CA ASP A 33 19.02 17.79 3.62
C ASP A 33 20.38 18.03 4.28
N ALA A 34 21.49 17.80 3.57
CA ALA A 34 22.83 18.19 4.05
C ALA A 34 22.94 19.72 4.25
N TYR A 35 22.47 20.52 3.30
CA TYR A 35 22.45 21.99 3.43
C TYR A 35 21.54 22.45 4.59
N LYS A 36 20.36 21.85 4.76
CA LYS A 36 19.47 22.15 5.89
C LYS A 36 20.15 21.82 7.21
N ALA A 37 20.77 20.65 7.33
CA ALA A 37 21.45 20.21 8.55
C ALA A 37 22.58 21.17 8.94
N GLU A 38 23.40 21.60 7.97
CA GLU A 38 24.45 22.59 8.21
C GLU A 38 23.88 23.95 8.66
N LEU A 39 22.82 24.44 8.01
CA LEU A 39 22.15 25.68 8.43
C LEU A 39 21.51 25.56 9.82
N GLN A 40 20.94 24.40 10.16
CA GLN A 40 20.40 24.11 11.48
C GLN A 40 21.50 24.11 12.54
N ALA A 41 22.63 23.43 12.29
CA ALA A 41 23.77 23.39 13.20
C ALA A 41 24.31 24.81 13.49
N ARG A 42 24.49 25.61 12.45
CA ARG A 42 24.87 27.03 12.59
C ARG A 42 23.81 27.82 13.36
N GLY A 43 22.53 27.57 13.06
CA GLY A 43 21.41 28.21 13.72
C GLY A 43 21.39 27.94 15.22
N ILE A 44 21.58 26.69 15.63
CA ILE A 44 21.64 26.26 17.03
C ILE A 44 22.77 27.00 17.76
N SER A 45 24.00 26.95 17.24
CA SER A 45 25.15 27.62 17.86
C SER A 45 24.91 29.12 18.08
N ILE A 46 24.35 29.82 17.09
CA ILE A 46 24.06 31.26 17.22
C ILE A 46 22.88 31.53 18.18
N MET A 47 21.88 30.64 18.19
CA MET A 47 20.71 30.75 19.07
C MET A 47 21.08 30.55 20.54
N GLU A 48 21.93 29.57 20.85
CA GLU A 48 22.45 29.30 22.19
C GLU A 48 23.28 30.47 22.72
N ASP A 49 24.23 30.98 21.92
CA ASP A 49 25.07 32.13 22.29
C ASP A 49 24.27 33.41 22.57
N ARG A 50 23.12 33.57 21.92
CA ARG A 50 22.30 34.80 21.96
C ARG A 50 20.99 34.65 22.75
N ASN A 51 20.75 33.48 23.34
CA ASN A 51 19.49 33.10 23.99
C ASN A 51 18.24 33.45 23.13
N LYS A 52 18.28 33.14 21.84
CA LYS A 52 17.18 33.35 20.88
C LYS A 52 16.57 32.01 20.47
N GLN A 53 15.27 31.97 20.22
CA GLN A 53 14.56 30.77 19.71
C GLN A 53 14.38 30.78 18.18
N TYR A 54 14.87 31.83 17.51
CA TYR A 54 14.69 32.05 16.07
C TYR A 54 15.88 32.77 15.47
N ILE A 55 16.30 32.34 14.27
CA ILE A 55 17.28 33.02 13.43
C ILE A 55 16.92 32.89 11.96
N ARG A 56 17.33 33.88 11.15
CA ARG A 56 17.17 33.89 9.70
C ARG A 56 18.52 34.15 9.02
N PHE A 57 18.89 33.29 8.09
CA PHE A 57 20.01 33.42 7.18
C PHE A 57 19.53 34.00 5.84
N TYR A 58 20.36 34.81 5.19
CA TYR A 58 20.07 35.44 3.91
C TYR A 58 21.12 35.00 2.88
N GLY A 59 20.67 34.68 1.66
CA GLY A 59 21.52 34.41 0.51
C GLY A 59 21.81 35.68 -0.30
N GLY A 60 22.76 35.59 -1.24
CA GLY A 60 23.20 36.72 -2.06
C GLY A 60 22.10 37.30 -2.96
N ASP A 61 21.22 36.45 -3.49
CA ASP A 61 20.21 36.82 -4.49
C ASP A 61 18.79 36.93 -3.89
N GLY A 62 18.68 37.36 -2.64
CA GLY A 62 17.38 37.62 -1.98
C GLY A 62 16.68 36.39 -1.38
N GLY A 63 17.28 35.20 -1.47
CA GLY A 63 16.81 34.00 -0.76
C GLY A 63 17.04 34.10 0.75
N SER A 64 16.26 33.36 1.55
CA SER A 64 16.49 33.28 2.99
C SER A 64 16.01 31.95 3.59
N ALA A 65 16.64 31.51 4.67
CA ALA A 65 16.26 30.31 5.41
C ALA A 65 16.19 30.65 6.91
N SER A 66 15.17 30.18 7.62
CA SER A 66 15.03 30.41 9.05
C SER A 66 15.09 29.11 9.85
N VAL A 67 15.80 29.16 10.98
CA VAL A 67 15.87 28.06 11.96
C VAL A 67 15.14 28.52 13.21
N THR A 68 14.33 27.62 13.78
CA THR A 68 13.51 27.90 14.96
C THR A 68 13.59 26.73 15.91
N ASP A 69 13.89 26.99 17.18
CA ASP A 69 13.79 26.00 18.24
C ASP A 69 12.31 25.84 18.64
N LYS A 70 11.66 24.81 18.08
CA LYS A 70 10.24 24.52 18.36
C LYS A 70 10.14 23.57 19.56
N LYS A 71 9.41 23.99 20.58
CA LYS A 71 9.06 23.14 21.73
C LYS A 71 7.68 22.52 21.52
N SER A 72 7.61 21.19 21.58
CA SER A 72 6.35 20.45 21.63
C SER A 72 5.96 20.17 23.09
N LEU A 73 4.66 20.01 23.32
CA LEU A 73 4.10 19.60 24.61
C LEU A 73 3.27 18.34 24.39
N GLU A 74 3.54 17.31 25.18
CA GLU A 74 2.75 16.07 25.21
C GLU A 74 2.14 15.89 26.60
N LEU A 75 0.86 15.52 26.64
CA LEU A 75 0.11 15.30 27.88
C LEU A 75 0.33 13.86 28.38
N LEU A 76 1.33 13.67 29.24
CA LEU A 76 1.67 12.33 29.77
C LEU A 76 0.71 11.81 30.85
N ASN A 77 0.16 12.72 31.67
CA ASN A 77 -0.80 12.38 32.72
C ASN A 77 -1.92 13.42 32.76
N PRO A 78 -2.96 13.25 31.92
CA PRO A 78 -4.09 14.16 31.84
C PRO A 78 -4.81 14.35 33.18
N ASP A 79 -4.99 13.28 33.95
CA ASP A 79 -5.69 13.30 35.24
C ASP A 79 -4.95 14.15 36.28
N ARG A 80 -3.63 13.98 36.39
CA ARG A 80 -2.80 14.77 37.29
C ARG A 80 -2.78 16.23 36.86
N LEU A 81 -2.69 16.51 35.56
CA LEU A 81 -2.73 17.89 35.07
C LEU A 81 -4.05 18.57 35.44
N ARG A 82 -5.16 17.85 35.28
CA ARG A 82 -6.52 18.31 35.63
C ARG A 82 -6.64 18.70 37.11
N LEU A 83 -5.99 17.97 38.01
CA LEU A 83 -5.89 18.33 39.43
C LEU A 83 -5.02 19.58 39.66
N CYS A 84 -3.92 19.73 38.90
CA CYS A 84 -2.97 20.84 39.07
C CYS A 84 -3.49 22.19 38.56
N VAL A 85 -4.19 22.24 37.41
CA VAL A 85 -4.63 23.51 36.79
C VAL A 85 -6.07 23.90 37.12
N SER A 86 -6.78 23.06 37.89
CA SER A 86 -8.23 23.08 38.15
C SER A 86 -9.09 22.63 36.96
N GLU A 87 -10.25 22.09 37.28
CA GLU A 87 -11.24 21.56 36.33
C GLU A 87 -11.64 22.57 35.25
N GLY A 88 -11.94 23.81 35.65
CA GLY A 88 -12.44 24.84 34.73
C GLY A 88 -11.40 25.28 33.70
N VAL A 89 -10.12 25.36 34.09
CA VAL A 89 -9.02 25.69 33.18
C VAL A 89 -8.73 24.51 32.26
N TYR A 90 -8.75 23.28 32.78
CA TYR A 90 -8.54 22.08 31.98
C TYR A 90 -9.57 21.96 30.86
N ARG A 91 -10.87 22.04 31.18
CA ARG A 91 -11.95 21.95 30.18
C ARG A 91 -11.91 23.03 29.11
N LYS A 92 -11.44 24.24 29.45
CA LYS A 92 -11.37 25.35 28.50
C LYS A 92 -10.21 25.21 27.51
N ASN A 93 -9.11 24.57 27.92
CA ASN A 93 -7.84 24.60 27.17
C ASN A 93 -7.38 23.21 26.68
N VAL A 94 -8.01 22.14 27.13
CA VAL A 94 -7.73 20.77 26.67
C VAL A 94 -8.94 20.25 25.92
N THR A 95 -8.75 19.86 24.67
CA THR A 95 -9.76 19.19 23.83
C THR A 95 -9.37 17.74 23.67
N GLU A 96 -10.22 16.83 24.13
CA GLU A 96 -10.07 15.41 23.88
C GLU A 96 -10.67 15.08 22.52
N THR A 97 -9.85 14.55 21.61
CA THR A 97 -10.29 14.07 20.30
C THR A 97 -10.20 12.55 20.27
N THR A 98 -11.29 11.87 19.94
CA THR A 98 -11.31 10.42 19.70
C THR A 98 -11.49 10.16 18.20
N GLU A 99 -10.61 9.33 17.63
CA GLU A 99 -10.69 8.92 16.22
C GLU A 99 -10.93 7.41 16.17
N THR A 100 -12.03 6.99 15.52
CA THR A 100 -12.30 5.57 15.26
C THR A 100 -11.79 5.19 13.88
N LYS A 101 -10.88 4.23 13.82
CA LYS A 101 -10.35 3.65 12.56
C LYS A 101 -10.83 2.21 12.42
N TYR A 102 -11.44 1.91 11.27
CA TYR A 102 -11.82 0.56 10.91
C TYR A 102 -10.72 -0.07 10.05
N LYS A 103 -10.23 -1.24 10.44
CA LYS A 103 -9.25 -2.01 9.70
C LYS A 103 -9.78 -3.41 9.47
N CYS A 104 -9.95 -3.78 8.20
CA CYS A 104 -10.28 -5.14 7.82
C CYS A 104 -9.04 -6.04 7.90
N SER A 105 -9.23 -7.33 8.19
CA SER A 105 -8.17 -8.31 7.94
C SER A 105 -7.97 -8.47 6.43
N ALA A 106 -6.76 -8.83 6.01
CA ALA A 106 -6.44 -8.92 4.58
C ALA A 106 -7.35 -9.90 3.82
N GLN A 107 -7.68 -11.05 4.43
CA GLN A 107 -8.59 -12.04 3.82
C GLN A 107 -10.03 -11.55 3.74
N PHE A 108 -10.52 -10.85 4.76
CA PHE A 108 -11.86 -10.30 4.74
C PHE A 108 -11.99 -9.17 3.71
N GLU A 109 -10.98 -8.31 3.61
CA GLU A 109 -10.92 -7.27 2.58
C GLU A 109 -10.87 -7.86 1.16
N ALA A 110 -10.05 -8.90 0.94
CA ALA A 110 -9.98 -9.60 -0.35
C ALA A 110 -11.34 -10.22 -0.73
N MET A 111 -12.02 -10.85 0.22
CA MET A 111 -13.37 -11.39 0.03
C MET A 111 -14.37 -10.31 -0.38
N LEU A 112 -14.42 -9.19 0.35
CA LEU A 112 -15.33 -8.08 0.05
C LEU A 112 -15.05 -7.46 -1.32
N LYS A 113 -13.77 -7.36 -1.72
CA LYS A 113 -13.39 -6.89 -3.05
C LYS A 113 -13.89 -7.83 -4.14
N ALA A 114 -13.59 -9.11 -4.04
CA ALA A 114 -14.04 -10.10 -5.02
C ALA A 114 -15.57 -10.12 -5.13
N LEU A 115 -16.26 -10.02 -3.99
CA LEU A 115 -17.71 -9.94 -3.93
C LEU A 115 -18.23 -8.68 -4.65
N PHE A 116 -17.64 -7.51 -4.41
CA PHE A 116 -18.04 -6.26 -5.05
C PHE A 116 -17.78 -6.24 -6.56
N THR A 117 -16.64 -6.78 -7.00
CA THR A 117 -16.23 -6.81 -8.43
C THR A 117 -16.78 -8.00 -9.20
N GLU A 118 -17.52 -8.89 -8.55
CA GLU A 118 -18.05 -10.14 -9.14
C GLU A 118 -16.95 -11.07 -9.68
N ASP A 119 -15.75 -10.95 -9.10
CA ASP A 119 -14.56 -11.69 -9.51
C ASP A 119 -14.48 -13.04 -8.79
N TYR A 120 -15.50 -13.87 -8.97
CA TYR A 120 -15.59 -15.21 -8.40
C TYR A 120 -16.46 -16.12 -9.28
N THR A 121 -16.36 -17.44 -9.09
CA THR A 121 -17.30 -18.40 -9.72
C THR A 121 -17.64 -19.55 -8.77
N PHE A 122 -18.94 -19.83 -8.62
CA PHE A 122 -19.45 -21.00 -7.90
C PHE A 122 -19.78 -22.17 -8.84
N GLU A 123 -19.65 -21.98 -10.15
CA GLU A 123 -20.03 -22.95 -11.19
C GLU A 123 -19.06 -24.13 -11.29
N MET A 124 -17.82 -23.94 -10.83
CA MET A 124 -16.75 -24.94 -10.91
C MET A 124 -15.92 -24.97 -9.63
N GLY A 125 -15.51 -26.16 -9.24
CA GLY A 125 -14.57 -26.37 -8.13
C GLY A 125 -13.12 -26.54 -8.57
N MET A 126 -12.18 -26.44 -7.61
CA MET A 126 -10.77 -26.67 -7.90
C MET A 126 -10.46 -28.08 -8.42
N GLU A 127 -11.20 -29.10 -7.99
CA GLU A 127 -11.01 -30.48 -8.48
C GLU A 127 -11.38 -30.59 -9.97
N GLU A 128 -12.53 -30.04 -10.36
CA GLU A 128 -12.99 -30.01 -11.75
C GLU A 128 -12.04 -29.18 -12.63
N MET A 129 -11.50 -28.09 -12.10
CA MET A 129 -10.50 -27.28 -12.80
C MET A 129 -9.24 -28.10 -13.16
N MET A 130 -8.82 -29.05 -12.31
CA MET A 130 -7.66 -29.91 -12.61
C MET A 130 -7.90 -30.83 -13.80
N ASP A 131 -9.17 -31.15 -14.11
CA ASP A 131 -9.55 -31.98 -15.26
C ASP A 131 -9.65 -31.16 -16.57
N GLN A 132 -9.63 -29.84 -16.48
CA GLN A 132 -9.74 -28.91 -17.61
C GLN A 132 -8.43 -28.21 -17.95
N LEU A 133 -7.36 -28.47 -17.20
CA LEU A 133 -6.02 -27.99 -17.55
C LEU A 133 -5.61 -28.54 -18.91
N HIS A 134 -4.99 -27.69 -19.73
CA HIS A 134 -4.46 -28.12 -21.03
C HIS A 134 -3.34 -29.18 -20.90
N ILE A 135 -2.64 -29.22 -19.75
CA ILE A 135 -1.80 -30.37 -19.35
C ILE A 135 -2.43 -31.02 -18.12
N LEU A 136 -2.86 -32.27 -18.28
CA LEU A 136 -3.49 -33.01 -17.20
C LEU A 136 -2.46 -33.47 -16.16
N PRO A 137 -2.68 -33.20 -14.86
CA PRO A 137 -1.79 -33.63 -13.80
C PRO A 137 -1.96 -35.11 -13.47
N ASP A 138 -0.85 -35.78 -13.17
CA ASP A 138 -0.90 -37.08 -12.50
C ASP A 138 -1.44 -36.96 -11.05
N THR A 139 -1.66 -38.09 -10.38
CA THR A 139 -2.21 -38.12 -9.01
C THR A 139 -1.39 -37.32 -7.99
N LYS A 140 -0.05 -37.32 -8.11
CA LYS A 140 0.84 -36.60 -7.19
C LYS A 140 0.84 -35.11 -7.50
N GLN A 141 0.94 -34.75 -8.78
CA GLN A 141 0.87 -33.38 -9.27
C GLN A 141 -0.46 -32.73 -8.88
N ARG A 142 -1.60 -33.42 -9.09
CA ARG A 142 -2.93 -32.96 -8.70
C ARG A 142 -2.99 -32.60 -7.21
N LYS A 143 -2.59 -33.53 -6.35
CA LYS A 143 -2.58 -33.31 -4.89
C LYS A 143 -1.69 -32.14 -4.48
N LEU A 144 -0.59 -31.92 -5.20
CA LEU A 144 0.31 -30.79 -4.96
C LEU A 144 -0.30 -29.46 -5.40
N LEU A 145 -0.91 -29.42 -6.60
CA LEU A 145 -1.54 -28.23 -7.16
C LEU A 145 -2.71 -27.76 -6.31
N LEU A 146 -3.63 -28.64 -5.92
CA LEU A 146 -4.78 -28.31 -5.05
C LEU A 146 -4.35 -27.66 -3.72
N LYS A 147 -3.17 -28.03 -3.21
CA LYS A 147 -2.61 -27.45 -1.98
C LYS A 147 -1.92 -26.11 -2.20
N ARG A 148 -1.23 -25.95 -3.34
CA ARG A 148 -0.33 -24.82 -3.60
C ARG A 148 -0.97 -23.68 -4.35
N LEU A 149 -1.95 -23.94 -5.21
CA LEU A 149 -2.67 -22.91 -5.94
C LEU A 149 -3.55 -22.12 -4.96
N LYS A 150 -3.40 -20.80 -4.97
CA LYS A 150 -4.08 -19.89 -4.03
C LYS A 150 -4.83 -18.74 -4.71
N GLY A 151 -4.85 -18.71 -6.04
CA GLY A 151 -5.42 -17.63 -6.83
C GLY A 151 -4.47 -16.43 -6.97
N ASP A 152 -3.17 -16.63 -6.79
CA ASP A 152 -2.16 -15.58 -6.98
C ASP A 152 -1.51 -15.79 -8.35
N TYR A 153 -1.82 -14.92 -9.31
CA TYR A 153 -1.43 -15.10 -10.71
C TYR A 153 0.06 -15.45 -10.90
N GLU A 154 0.97 -14.64 -10.33
CA GLU A 154 2.41 -14.82 -10.50
C GLU A 154 2.94 -16.09 -9.79
N LYS A 155 2.48 -16.34 -8.56
CA LYS A 155 2.92 -17.51 -7.80
C LYS A 155 2.35 -18.81 -8.35
N ASP A 156 1.10 -18.78 -8.80
CA ASP A 156 0.41 -19.93 -9.35
C ASP A 156 0.97 -20.26 -10.74
N ARG A 157 1.28 -19.27 -11.59
CA ARG A 157 1.99 -19.48 -12.87
C ARG A 157 3.31 -20.18 -12.66
N LYS A 158 4.15 -19.66 -11.75
CA LYS A 158 5.44 -20.29 -11.38
C LYS A 158 5.25 -21.70 -10.85
N THR A 159 4.17 -21.94 -10.09
CA THR A 159 3.86 -23.27 -9.55
C THR A 159 3.48 -24.23 -10.66
N LEU A 160 2.62 -23.84 -11.60
CA LEU A 160 2.20 -24.68 -12.74
C LEU A 160 3.40 -25.07 -13.61
N ASN A 161 4.18 -24.08 -14.07
CA ASN A 161 5.38 -24.32 -14.88
C ASN A 161 6.40 -25.22 -14.13
N SER A 162 6.59 -25.00 -12.83
CA SER A 162 7.49 -25.85 -12.02
C SER A 162 6.97 -27.29 -11.85
N VAL A 163 5.67 -27.50 -11.67
CA VAL A 163 5.10 -28.84 -11.44
C VAL A 163 5.09 -29.68 -12.70
N PHE A 164 4.84 -29.05 -13.86
CA PHE A 164 4.86 -29.71 -15.16
C PHE A 164 6.24 -29.71 -15.84
N SER A 165 7.20 -28.96 -15.30
CA SER A 165 8.53 -28.77 -15.92
C SER A 165 8.43 -28.20 -17.34
N VAL A 166 7.58 -27.20 -17.52
CA VAL A 166 7.32 -26.53 -18.81
C VAL A 166 7.49 -25.02 -18.66
N ASP A 167 7.52 -24.31 -19.79
CA ASP A 167 7.45 -22.85 -19.86
C ASP A 167 6.28 -22.46 -20.77
N GLU A 168 5.07 -22.71 -20.27
CA GLU A 168 3.82 -22.48 -21.00
C GLU A 168 3.09 -21.25 -20.47
N ASP A 169 2.15 -20.78 -21.28
CA ASP A 169 1.15 -19.80 -20.89
C ASP A 169 -0.04 -20.50 -20.21
N TRP A 170 -0.45 -19.97 -19.07
CA TRP A 170 -1.54 -20.50 -18.24
C TRP A 170 -2.62 -19.43 -17.99
N ASP A 171 -2.64 -18.33 -18.75
CA ASP A 171 -3.47 -17.16 -18.47
C ASP A 171 -4.96 -17.49 -18.29
N ALA A 172 -5.51 -18.35 -19.15
CA ALA A 172 -6.90 -18.76 -19.07
C ALA A 172 -7.17 -19.56 -17.78
N GLU A 173 -6.32 -20.56 -17.48
CA GLU A 173 -6.43 -21.39 -16.30
C GLU A 173 -6.25 -20.58 -15.02
N LEU A 174 -5.29 -19.66 -14.98
CA LEU A 174 -5.01 -18.78 -13.85
C LEU A 174 -6.20 -17.86 -13.55
N TRP A 175 -6.88 -17.37 -14.59
CA TRP A 175 -8.11 -16.60 -14.43
C TRP A 175 -9.22 -17.42 -13.75
N TYR A 176 -9.44 -18.66 -14.18
CA TYR A 176 -10.42 -19.54 -13.52
C TYR A 176 -10.01 -19.91 -12.10
N ILE A 177 -8.74 -20.29 -11.88
CA ILE A 177 -8.20 -20.62 -10.55
C ILE A 177 -8.41 -19.44 -9.59
N HIS A 178 -8.15 -18.20 -10.03
CA HIS A 178 -8.39 -17.00 -9.23
C HIS A 178 -9.85 -16.88 -8.81
N ARG A 179 -10.78 -16.98 -9.77
CA ARG A 179 -12.22 -16.87 -9.51
C ARG A 179 -12.76 -17.98 -8.61
N ILE A 180 -12.27 -19.21 -8.77
CA ILE A 180 -12.64 -20.34 -7.90
C ILE A 180 -12.13 -20.10 -6.47
N LYS A 181 -10.88 -19.63 -6.33
CA LYS A 181 -10.30 -19.33 -5.00
C LYS A 181 -11.00 -18.18 -4.29
N ASN A 182 -11.46 -17.18 -5.03
CA ASN A 182 -12.30 -16.12 -4.48
C ASN A 182 -13.66 -16.65 -4.01
N ALA A 183 -14.27 -17.59 -4.74
CA ALA A 183 -15.51 -18.24 -4.31
C ALA A 183 -15.31 -19.10 -3.05
N GLU A 184 -14.22 -19.87 -2.96
CA GLU A 184 -13.84 -20.58 -1.73
C GLU A 184 -13.66 -19.61 -0.56
N LEU A 185 -13.02 -18.47 -0.79
CA LEU A 185 -12.83 -17.43 0.22
C LEU A 185 -14.15 -16.82 0.69
N ILE A 186 -15.11 -16.59 -0.22
CA ILE A 186 -16.45 -16.12 0.14
C ILE A 186 -17.15 -17.13 1.07
N ARG A 187 -17.07 -18.44 0.76
CA ARG A 187 -17.66 -19.51 1.59
C ARG A 187 -17.02 -19.67 2.96
N ILE A 188 -15.79 -19.20 3.17
CA ILE A 188 -15.18 -19.16 4.51
C ILE A 188 -15.89 -18.15 5.42
N PHE A 189 -16.36 -17.03 4.86
CA PHE A 189 -16.94 -15.93 5.63
C PHE A 189 -18.46 -15.92 5.63
N LEU A 190 -19.09 -16.42 4.56
CA LEU A 190 -20.54 -16.45 4.40
C LEU A 190 -21.05 -17.88 4.49
N PRO A 191 -22.15 -18.11 5.21
CA PRO A 191 -22.74 -19.43 5.30
C PRO A 191 -23.39 -19.81 3.95
N ASP A 192 -23.44 -21.11 3.66
CA ASP A 192 -23.99 -21.61 2.39
C ASP A 192 -25.51 -21.36 2.28
N ASP A 193 -26.22 -21.33 3.40
CA ASP A 193 -27.64 -20.98 3.43
C ASP A 193 -27.84 -19.48 3.21
N MET A 194 -28.61 -19.15 2.17
CA MET A 194 -28.93 -17.77 1.79
C MET A 194 -27.70 -16.92 1.40
N ILE A 195 -26.63 -17.54 0.90
CA ILE A 195 -25.41 -16.85 0.45
C ILE A 195 -25.72 -15.69 -0.52
N ASP A 196 -26.63 -15.88 -1.47
CA ASP A 196 -27.01 -14.84 -2.43
C ASP A 196 -27.63 -13.60 -1.77
N ALA A 197 -28.48 -13.80 -0.76
CA ALA A 197 -29.08 -12.71 -0.01
C ALA A 197 -28.03 -11.98 0.84
N ALA A 198 -27.14 -12.72 1.50
CA ALA A 198 -26.04 -12.14 2.26
C ALA A 198 -25.10 -11.31 1.37
N MET A 199 -24.73 -11.84 0.20
CA MET A 199 -23.88 -11.13 -0.75
C MET A 199 -24.52 -9.84 -1.25
N LYS A 200 -25.83 -9.87 -1.53
CA LYS A 200 -26.59 -8.68 -1.95
C LYS A 200 -26.58 -7.57 -0.89
N GLU A 201 -26.77 -7.91 0.38
CA GLU A 201 -26.71 -6.91 1.46
C GLU A 201 -25.28 -6.40 1.68
N LEU A 202 -24.27 -7.26 1.62
CA LEU A 202 -22.87 -6.85 1.76
C LEU A 202 -22.43 -5.87 0.68
N LYS A 203 -22.85 -6.06 -0.59
CA LYS A 203 -22.58 -5.12 -1.69
C LYS A 203 -23.08 -3.71 -1.39
N LYS A 204 -24.13 -3.53 -0.59
CA LYS A 204 -24.66 -2.21 -0.22
C LYS A 204 -23.84 -1.51 0.88
N CYS A 205 -23.05 -2.26 1.62
CA CYS A 205 -22.28 -1.77 2.77
C CYS A 205 -20.89 -1.26 2.38
N ILE A 206 -20.44 -1.52 1.15
CA ILE A 206 -19.05 -1.27 0.73
C ILE A 206 -18.99 -0.56 -0.62
N MET A 207 -17.90 0.14 -0.85
CA MET A 207 -17.53 0.69 -2.15
C MET A 207 -16.07 0.37 -2.40
N VAL A 208 -15.77 -0.24 -3.54
CA VAL A 208 -14.39 -0.50 -3.96
C VAL A 208 -14.02 0.50 -5.05
N GLY A 209 -13.12 1.42 -4.70
CA GLY A 209 -12.48 2.31 -5.65
C GLY A 209 -11.22 1.68 -6.24
N SER A 210 -10.91 2.01 -7.50
CA SER A 210 -9.67 1.61 -8.16
C SER A 210 -8.79 2.82 -8.44
N SER A 211 -7.50 2.72 -8.14
CA SER A 211 -6.48 3.69 -8.54
C SER A 211 -5.30 2.95 -9.13
N ILE A 212 -4.72 3.48 -10.21
CA ILE A 212 -3.49 2.94 -10.80
C ILE A 212 -2.30 3.53 -10.04
N ALA A 213 -1.41 2.67 -9.55
CA ALA A 213 -0.17 3.06 -8.91
C ALA A 213 1.02 2.61 -9.76
N ILE A 214 2.05 3.45 -9.84
CA ILE A 214 3.36 3.11 -10.42
C ILE A 214 4.37 2.95 -9.28
N LYS A 215 5.14 1.87 -9.31
CA LYS A 215 6.24 1.60 -8.39
C LYS A 215 7.51 1.41 -9.21
N LEU A 216 8.58 2.07 -8.80
CA LEU A 216 9.92 1.90 -9.38
C LEU A 216 10.72 0.97 -8.49
N ASP A 217 11.31 -0.06 -9.09
CA ASP A 217 12.21 -1.01 -8.43
C ASP A 217 13.52 -1.05 -9.23
N TYR A 218 14.61 -0.57 -8.63
CA TYR A 218 15.96 -0.60 -9.20
C TYR A 218 17.01 -0.63 -8.08
N GLU A 219 18.18 -1.19 -8.37
CA GLU A 219 19.28 -1.24 -7.38
C GLU A 219 19.77 0.17 -7.04
N GLU A 220 19.94 0.45 -5.75
CA GLU A 220 20.67 1.62 -5.26
C GLU A 220 22.16 1.38 -5.54
N GLY A 221 22.67 2.00 -6.60
CA GLY A 221 24.11 2.05 -6.91
C GLY A 221 24.89 2.93 -5.95
#